data_AF-A0A5X9FLS6-F1
#
_entry.id   AF-A0A5X9FLS6-F1
#
_cell.length_a   1.000
_cell.length_b   1.000
_cell.length_c   1.000
_cell.angle_alpha   90.00
_cell.angle_beta   90.00
_cell.angle_gamma   90.00
#
_symmetry.space_group_name_H-M   'P 1'
#
loop_
_entity.id
_entity.type
_entity.pdbx_description
1 polymer ?
#
loop_
_entity_poly.entity_id
_entity_poly.type
_entity_poly.pdbx_seq_one_letter_code
_entity_poly.pdbx_strand_id
1 'polypeptide(L)'
;MKWYPWLRPAYEKLVESYQAGRGHHALLIQALPGMGDEALCYALSRYLLCQQPEGHKSCGHCRGCQLMQAGTHPDYYTLTPDKGKSSLGVDAVREVSEKLYEHSRLGGAKV
;
A
#
# COMPACT_ATOMS: atom_id res chain seq x y z
N MET A 1 6.39 -10.78 6.40
CA MET A 1 5.02 -10.86 5.84
C MET A 1 4.96 -12.02 4.84
N LYS A 2 3.92 -12.86 4.89
CA LYS A 2 3.81 -14.09 4.06
C LYS A 2 2.65 -13.94 3.09
N TRP A 3 2.88 -14.22 1.81
CA TRP A 3 1.82 -14.30 0.81
C TRP A 3 1.16 -15.68 0.85
N TYR A 4 -0.16 -15.72 0.99
CA TYR A 4 -0.92 -16.97 1.04
C TYR A 4 -1.70 -17.22 -0.26
N PRO A 5 -1.86 -18.47 -0.71
CA PRO A 5 -2.52 -18.78 -1.98
C PRO A 5 -3.96 -18.25 -2.10
N TRP A 6 -4.71 -18.20 -1.00
CA TRP A 6 -6.10 -17.73 -0.98
C TRP A 6 -6.25 -16.21 -1.19
N LEU A 7 -5.17 -15.43 -1.10
CA LEU A 7 -5.21 -13.99 -1.36
C LEU A 7 -5.35 -13.67 -2.85
N ARG A 8 -4.93 -14.59 -3.74
CA ARG A 8 -4.85 -14.35 -5.18
C ARG A 8 -6.17 -13.88 -5.80
N PRO A 9 -7.32 -14.55 -5.59
CA PRO A 9 -8.57 -14.10 -6.22
C PRO A 9 -9.03 -12.72 -5.74
N ALA A 10 -8.77 -12.39 -4.47
CA ALA A 10 -9.11 -11.08 -3.92
C ALA A 10 -8.19 -9.99 -4.50
N TYR A 11 -6.90 -10.28 -4.59
CA TYR A 11 -5.90 -9.37 -5.17
C TYR A 11 -6.18 -9.07 -6.65
N GLU A 12 -6.42 -10.10 -7.46
CA GLU A 12 -6.70 -9.92 -8.89
C GLU A 12 -7.92 -9.02 -9.10
N LYS A 13 -9.03 -9.27 -8.38
CA LYS A 13 -10.22 -8.41 -8.42
C LYS A 13 -9.94 -6.96 -8.02
N LEU A 14 -9.16 -6.75 -6.96
CA LEU A 14 -8.82 -5.41 -6.51
C LEU A 14 -7.98 -4.70 -7.56
N VAL A 15 -6.88 -5.32 -8.02
CA VAL A 15 -5.98 -4.74 -9.02
C VAL A 15 -6.69 -4.42 -10.32
N GLU A 16 -7.58 -5.29 -10.80
CA GLU A 16 -8.39 -5.03 -12.00
C GLU A 16 -9.22 -3.75 -11.86
N SER A 17 -9.78 -3.47 -10.68
CA SER A 17 -10.53 -2.22 -10.44
C SER A 17 -9.63 -0.97 -10.53
N TYR A 18 -8.43 -1.03 -9.96
CA TYR A 18 -7.45 0.07 -10.03
C TYR A 18 -6.87 0.24 -11.44
N GLN A 19 -6.60 -0.86 -12.16
CA GLN A 19 -6.21 -0.86 -13.56
C GLN A 19 -7.24 -0.16 -14.45
N ALA A 20 -8.52 -0.41 -14.20
CA ALA A 20 -9.60 0.22 -14.92
C ALA A 20 -9.84 1.69 -14.53
N GLY A 21 -9.03 2.27 -13.63
CA GLY A 21 -9.21 3.63 -13.12
C GLY A 21 -10.45 3.81 -12.23
N ARG A 22 -11.04 2.71 -11.75
CA ARG A 22 -12.26 2.69 -10.92
C ARG A 22 -12.02 2.14 -9.52
N GLY A 23 -10.76 1.98 -9.13
CA GLY A 23 -10.40 1.57 -7.78
C GLY A 23 -10.82 2.64 -6.76
N HIS A 24 -11.46 2.20 -5.68
CA HIS A 24 -11.89 3.12 -4.63
C HIS A 24 -10.68 3.63 -3.83
N HIS A 25 -10.64 4.92 -3.49
CA HIS A 25 -9.51 5.56 -2.82
C HIS A 25 -9.38 5.19 -1.33
N ALA A 26 -10.45 4.70 -0.71
CA ALA A 26 -10.48 4.23 0.67
C ALA A 26 -11.02 2.80 0.72
N LEU A 27 -10.15 1.82 0.91
CA LEU A 27 -10.52 0.40 1.01
C LEU A 27 -10.41 -0.08 2.45
N LEU A 28 -11.49 -0.60 3.00
CA LEU A 28 -11.50 -1.29 4.29
C LEU A 28 -11.47 -2.80 4.05
N ILE A 29 -10.39 -3.46 4.49
CA ILE A 29 -10.26 -4.92 4.44
C ILE A 29 -10.60 -5.49 5.81
N GLN A 30 -11.64 -6.32 5.87
CA GLN A 30 -12.00 -7.07 7.06
C GLN A 30 -11.49 -8.50 6.93
N ALA A 31 -10.66 -8.94 7.88
CA ALA A 31 -10.11 -10.28 7.90
C ALA A 31 -9.88 -10.76 9.34
N LEU A 32 -9.81 -12.07 9.53
CA LEU A 32 -9.36 -12.65 10.80
C LEU A 32 -7.83 -12.50 10.94
N PRO A 33 -7.30 -12.38 12.17
CA PRO A 33 -5.86 -12.39 12.39
C PRO A 33 -5.19 -13.59 11.74
N GLY A 34 -4.12 -13.34 10.97
CA GLY A 34 -3.38 -14.39 10.26
C GLY A 34 -3.91 -14.75 8.87
N MET A 35 -5.00 -14.13 8.39
CA MET A 35 -5.51 -14.34 7.03
C MET A 35 -4.62 -13.71 5.94
N GLY A 36 -3.66 -12.86 6.29
CA GLY A 36 -2.71 -12.26 5.35
C GLY A 36 -3.22 -10.99 4.67
N ASP A 37 -4.15 -10.30 5.30
CA ASP A 37 -4.62 -8.96 4.94
C ASP A 37 -3.46 -7.96 4.79
N GLU A 38 -2.46 -7.98 5.67
CA GLU A 38 -1.26 -7.14 5.51
C GLU A 38 -0.54 -7.41 4.19
N ALA A 39 -0.44 -8.68 3.76
CA ALA A 39 0.20 -9.08 2.51
C ALA A 39 -0.61 -8.64 1.29
N LEU A 40 -1.93 -8.68 1.40
CA LEU A 40 -2.85 -8.17 0.39
C LEU A 40 -2.70 -6.65 0.23
N CYS A 41 -2.73 -5.90 1.35
CA CYS A 41 -2.51 -4.46 1.38
C CYS A 41 -1.15 -4.10 0.76
N TYR A 42 -0.08 -4.76 1.20
CA TYR A 42 1.27 -4.48 0.70
C TYR A 42 1.41 -4.77 -0.80
N ALA A 43 0.84 -5.88 -1.29
CA ALA A 43 0.86 -6.19 -2.73
C ALA A 43 0.14 -5.13 -3.55
N LEU A 44 -1.03 -4.65 -3.09
CA LEU A 44 -1.76 -3.58 -3.76
C LEU A 44 -1.00 -2.25 -3.71
N SER A 45 -0.42 -1.87 -2.57
CA SER A 45 0.43 -0.68 -2.44
C SER A 45 1.63 -0.74 -3.40
N ARG A 46 2.28 -1.91 -3.49
CA ARG A 46 3.40 -2.15 -4.41
C ARG A 46 2.99 -1.99 -5.88
N TYR A 47 1.79 -2.42 -6.23
CA TYR A 47 1.23 -2.22 -7.56
C TYR A 47 0.99 -0.73 -7.86
N LEU A 48 0.32 -0.01 -6.94
CA LEU A 48 -0.01 1.41 -7.10
C LEU A 48 1.21 2.34 -7.17
N LEU A 49 2.29 1.99 -6.46
CA LEU A 49 3.54 2.75 -6.42
C LEU A 49 4.55 2.31 -7.50
N CYS A 50 4.18 1.34 -8.34
CA CYS A 50 5.01 0.90 -9.45
C CYS A 50 4.86 1.86 -10.64
N GLN A 51 5.97 2.37 -11.15
CA GLN A 51 5.97 3.26 -12.33
C GLN A 51 5.81 2.50 -13.65
N GLN A 52 6.11 1.20 -13.65
CA GLN A 52 6.07 0.34 -14.84
C GLN A 52 5.46 -1.01 -14.46
N PRO A 53 4.16 -1.10 -14.11
CA PRO A 53 3.54 -2.36 -13.75
C PRO A 53 3.51 -3.35 -14.93
N GLU A 54 3.66 -4.63 -14.63
CA GLU A 54 3.65 -5.74 -15.59
C GLU A 54 2.38 -6.59 -15.36
N GLY A 55 1.32 -6.27 -16.09
CA GLY A 55 -0.01 -6.85 -15.81
C GLY A 55 -0.40 -6.55 -14.35
N HIS A 56 -0.67 -7.60 -13.56
CA HIS A 56 -1.05 -7.46 -12.15
C HIS A 56 0.16 -7.34 -11.20
N LYS A 57 1.40 -7.23 -11.70
CA LYS A 57 2.61 -7.25 -10.87
C LYS A 57 3.32 -5.90 -10.86
N SER A 58 3.95 -5.56 -9.73
CA SER A 58 4.98 -4.53 -9.70
C SER A 58 6.25 -5.06 -10.37
N CYS A 59 6.93 -4.30 -11.24
CA CYS A 59 8.09 -4.79 -12.00
C CYS A 59 9.33 -5.11 -11.15
N GLY A 60 9.45 -4.51 -9.96
CA GLY A 60 10.57 -4.78 -9.05
C GLY A 60 11.87 -4.05 -9.37
N HIS A 61 12.00 -3.41 -10.53
CA HIS A 61 13.25 -2.74 -10.95
C HIS A 61 13.13 -1.21 -11.13
N CYS A 62 11.93 -0.64 -11.22
CA CYS A 62 11.77 0.81 -11.26
C CYS A 62 12.13 1.47 -9.92
N ARG A 63 12.42 2.79 -9.93
CA ARG A 63 12.82 3.54 -8.73
C ARG A 63 11.81 3.41 -7.58
N GLY A 64 10.51 3.49 -7.88
CA GLY A 64 9.44 3.28 -6.89
C GLY A 64 9.48 1.88 -6.27
N CYS A 65 9.64 0.84 -7.09
CA CYS A 65 9.77 -0.54 -6.60
C CYS A 65 11.01 -0.74 -5.72
N GLN A 66 12.16 -0.19 -6.12
CA GLN A 66 13.40 -0.28 -5.35
C GLN A 66 13.27 0.38 -3.97
N LEU A 67 12.67 1.58 -3.92
CA LEU A 67 12.43 2.28 -2.65
C LEU A 67 11.40 1.55 -1.76
N MET A 68 10.37 0.94 -2.36
CA MET A 68 9.41 0.10 -1.63
C MET A 68 10.06 -1.16 -1.05
N GLN A 69 11.02 -1.76 -1.77
CA GLN A 69 11.78 -2.92 -1.28
C GLN A 69 12.75 -2.53 -0.15
N ALA A 70 13.35 -1.34 -0.24
CA ALA A 70 14.22 -0.78 0.80
C ALA A 70 13.45 -0.28 2.04
N GLY A 71 12.12 -0.14 1.95
CA GLY A 71 11.29 0.39 3.03
C GLY A 71 11.38 1.91 3.20
N THR A 72 11.82 2.63 2.16
CA THR A 72 12.07 4.09 2.21
C THR A 72 11.31 4.85 1.12
N HIS A 73 10.19 4.31 0.64
CA HIS A 73 9.38 5.00 -0.35
C HIS A 73 8.74 6.25 0.26
N PRO A 74 9.02 7.46 -0.27
CA PRO A 74 8.65 8.71 0.39
C PRO A 74 7.15 9.02 0.34
N ASP A 75 6.42 8.33 -0.55
CA ASP A 75 4.98 8.45 -0.76
C ASP A 75 4.20 7.21 -0.27
N TYR A 76 4.85 6.36 0.54
CA TYR A 76 4.21 5.23 1.23
C TYR A 76 4.15 5.52 2.72
N TYR A 77 2.95 5.53 3.30
CA TYR A 77 2.71 5.87 4.70
C TYR A 77 2.13 4.67 5.42
N THR A 78 2.69 4.36 6.60
CA THR A 78 2.19 3.27 7.46
C THR A 78 1.78 3.86 8.79
N LEU A 79 0.51 3.70 9.14
CA LEU A 79 -0.05 4.11 10.42
C LEU A 79 -0.20 2.89 11.32
N THR A 80 0.75 2.70 12.22
CA THR A 80 0.74 1.66 13.25
C THR A 80 0.98 2.29 14.62
N PRO A 81 0.47 1.72 15.72
CA PRO A 81 0.80 2.19 17.07
C PRO A 81 2.31 2.25 17.31
N ASP A 82 2.76 3.26 18.05
CA ASP A 82 4.16 3.36 18.47
C ASP A 82 4.57 2.12 19.29
N LYS A 83 5.86 1.79 19.26
CA LYS A 83 6.41 0.71 20.09
C LYS A 83 6.02 0.91 21.57
N GLY A 84 5.37 -0.10 22.14
CA GLY A 84 4.92 -0.08 23.54
C GLY A 84 3.53 0.54 23.77
N LYS A 85 2.86 1.04 22.73
CA LYS A 85 1.47 1.51 22.79
C LYS A 85 0.54 0.52 22.09
N SER A 86 -0.68 0.40 22.61
CA SER A 86 -1.75 -0.42 22.01
C SER A 86 -2.73 0.39 21.15
N SER A 87 -2.64 1.71 21.17
CA SER A 87 -3.52 2.63 20.44
C SER A 87 -2.74 3.49 19.46
N LEU A 88 -3.40 3.83 18.35
CA LEU A 88 -2.90 4.80 17.36
C LEU A 88 -3.29 6.21 17.82
N GLY A 89 -2.29 7.07 18.05
CA GLY A 89 -2.51 8.45 18.47
C GLY A 89 -2.99 9.35 17.33
N VAL A 90 -3.78 10.39 17.66
CA VAL A 90 -4.29 11.35 16.67
C VAL A 90 -3.16 12.13 15.97
N ASP A 91 -2.06 12.43 16.67
CA ASP A 91 -0.96 13.21 16.09
C ASP A 91 -0.23 12.44 14.98
N ALA A 92 -0.11 11.12 15.08
CA ALA A 92 0.44 10.28 14.01
C ALA A 92 -0.43 10.35 12.74
N VAL A 93 -1.76 10.40 12.90
CA VAL A 93 -2.71 10.55 11.79
C VAL A 93 -2.60 11.95 11.17
N ARG A 94 -2.44 13.00 11.99
CA ARG A 94 -2.27 14.38 11.51
C ARG A 94 -0.99 14.55 10.71
N GLU A 95 0.12 13.98 11.16
CA GLU A 95 1.40 14.05 10.45
C GLU A 95 1.31 13.45 9.03
N VAL A 96 0.63 12.31 8.88
CA VAL A 96 0.40 11.73 7.54
C VAL A 96 -0.54 12.60 6.73
N SER A 97 -1.62 13.09 7.33
CA SER A 97 -2.61 13.95 6.65
C SER A 97 -1.96 15.22 6.08
N GLU A 98 -1.06 15.86 6.82
CA GLU A 98 -0.32 17.04 6.37
C GLU A 98 0.56 16.73 5.15
N LYS A 99 1.33 15.64 5.18
CA LYS A 99 2.15 15.19 4.04
C LYS A 99 1.30 14.81 2.82
N LEU A 100 0.05 14.36 3.03
CA LEU A 100 -0.89 14.08 1.94
C LEU A 100 -1.39 15.34 1.22
N TYR A 101 -1.21 16.55 1.78
CA TYR A 101 -1.50 17.81 1.07
C TYR A 101 -0.34 18.30 0.19
N GLU A 102 0.89 17.83 0.42
CA GLU A 102 2.05 18.13 -0.44
C GLU A 102 1.94 17.41 -1.80
N HIS A 103 2.65 17.87 -2.84
CA HIS A 103 2.80 17.08 -4.05
C HIS A 103 3.55 15.76 -3.75
N SER A 104 3.23 14.68 -4.49
CA SER A 104 3.99 13.43 -4.38
C SER A 104 5.47 13.68 -4.65
N ARG A 105 6.32 13.15 -3.77
CA ARG A 105 7.78 13.35 -3.81
C ARG A 105 8.43 12.61 -4.98
N LEU A 106 7.77 11.58 -5.52
CA LEU A 106 8.17 10.88 -6.74
C LEU A 106 7.22 11.12 -7.93
N GLY A 107 6.31 12.08 -7.82
CA GLY A 107 5.38 12.45 -8.91
C GLY A 107 4.35 11.37 -9.26
N GLY A 108 4.08 10.43 -8.35
CA GLY A 108 3.14 9.32 -8.53
C GLY A 108 1.98 9.35 -7.54
N ALA A 109 1.39 8.18 -7.29
CA ALA A 109 0.40 8.00 -6.24
C ALA A 109 1.04 8.13 -4.84
N LYS A 110 0.22 8.47 -3.84
CA LYS A 110 0.53 8.34 -2.42
C LYS A 110 -0.39 7.28 -1.84
N VAL A 111 0.17 6.37 -1.05
CA VAL A 111 -0.54 5.22 -0.47
C VAL A 111 -0.29 5.16 1.03
#